data_AF-J3HIY8-F1
#
_entry.id   AF-J3HIY8-F1
#
_cell.length_a   1.000
_cell.length_b   1.000
_cell.length_c   1.000
_cell.angle_alpha   90.00
_cell.angle_beta   90.00
_cell.angle_gamma   90.00
#
_symmetry.space_group_name_H-M   'P 1'
#
loop_
_entity.id
_entity.type
_entity.pdbx_description
1 polymer ?
#
loop_
_entity_poly.entity_id
_entity_poly.type
_entity_poly.pdbx_seq_one_letter_code
_entity_poly.pdbx_strand_id
1 'polypeptide(L)'
;MRQYLQQPLDWADAMGIGRSRMVAGEFGCIRTLDDCARYLDDVLDVLETAGVHWAFYAFREDGWDGMDYELGRSKVPWAYWRAAEQGLPDPLPRSPTPLFDVIRRRLQ
;
A
#
# COMPACT_ATOMS: atom_id res chain seq x y z
N MET A 1 3.28 -2.21 -15.59
CA MET A 1 2.48 -1.36 -14.69
C MET A 1 2.00 -0.08 -15.36
N ARG A 2 2.90 0.77 -15.88
CA ARG A 2 2.55 2.09 -16.47
C ARG A 2 1.39 2.06 -17.47
N GLN A 3 1.42 1.17 -18.46
CA GLN A 3 0.34 1.05 -19.46
C GLN A 3 -1.03 0.75 -18.84
N TYR A 4 -1.07 -0.02 -17.76
CA TYR A 4 -2.32 -0.33 -17.08
C TYR A 4 -2.85 0.90 -16.32
N LEU A 5 -1.98 1.58 -15.56
CA LEU A 5 -2.34 2.78 -14.81
C LEU A 5 -2.58 4.01 -15.70
N GLN A 6 -2.17 3.98 -16.97
CA GLN A 6 -2.47 5.02 -17.95
C GLN A 6 -3.94 5.05 -18.36
N GLN A 7 -4.63 3.90 -18.34
CA GLN A 7 -6.04 3.80 -18.78
C GLN A 7 -7.00 4.75 -18.03
N PRO A 8 -7.00 4.82 -16.68
CA PRO A 8 -7.84 5.79 -15.98
C PRO A 8 -7.43 7.25 -16.26
N LEU A 9 -6.14 7.49 -16.56
CA LEU A 9 -5.65 8.82 -16.90
C LEU A 9 -6.17 9.27 -18.28
N ASP A 10 -6.08 8.39 -19.28
CA ASP A 10 -6.60 8.65 -20.63
C ASP A 10 -8.12 8.86 -20.61
N TRP A 11 -8.84 8.07 -19.80
CA TRP A 11 -10.26 8.25 -19.60
C TRP A 11 -10.58 9.63 -19.01
N ALA A 12 -9.85 10.04 -17.98
CA ALA A 12 -10.06 11.34 -17.36
C ALA A 12 -9.79 12.50 -18.35
N ASP A 13 -8.76 12.38 -19.20
CA ASP A 13 -8.49 13.37 -20.25
C ASP A 13 -9.62 13.43 -21.27
N ALA A 14 -10.13 12.28 -21.71
CA ALA A 14 -11.27 12.19 -22.63
C ALA A 14 -12.55 12.80 -22.05
N MET A 15 -12.69 12.80 -20.72
CA MET A 15 -13.83 13.38 -20.00
C MET A 15 -13.59 14.82 -19.53
N GLY A 16 -12.42 15.42 -19.81
CA GLY A 16 -12.07 16.76 -19.34
C GLY A 16 -11.92 16.87 -17.82
N ILE A 17 -11.59 15.76 -17.14
CA ILE A 17 -11.37 15.70 -15.69
C ILE A 17 -9.89 15.99 -15.41
N GLY A 18 -9.62 17.12 -14.76
CA GLY A 18 -8.26 17.46 -14.34
C GLY A 18 -7.69 16.49 -13.29
N ARG A 19 -6.37 16.29 -13.31
CA ARG A 19 -5.65 15.39 -12.39
C ARG A 19 -5.88 15.68 -10.91
N SER A 20 -6.06 16.95 -10.55
CA SER A 20 -6.39 17.40 -9.19
C SER A 20 -7.77 16.94 -8.69
N ARG A 21 -8.59 16.33 -9.55
CA ARG A 21 -9.88 15.72 -9.19
C ARG A 21 -9.84 14.20 -9.20
N MET A 22 -8.67 13.62 -9.48
CA MET A 22 -8.47 12.18 -9.44
C MET A 22 -7.80 11.80 -8.13
N VAL A 23 -8.23 10.66 -7.56
CA VAL A 23 -7.60 10.06 -6.40
C VAL A 23 -7.48 8.56 -6.59
N ALA A 24 -6.28 8.01 -6.44
CA ALA A 24 -6.10 6.59 -6.16
C ALA A 24 -6.41 6.37 -4.68
N GLY A 25 -7.69 6.10 -4.37
CA GLY A 25 -8.19 6.05 -3.00
C GLY A 25 -7.62 4.91 -2.17
N GLU A 26 -7.24 3.81 -2.82
CA GLU A 26 -6.62 2.65 -2.19
C GLU A 26 -5.71 1.95 -3.19
N PHE A 27 -4.57 1.45 -2.70
CA PHE A 27 -3.70 0.53 -3.42
C PHE A 27 -2.84 -0.22 -2.42
N GLY A 28 -2.43 -1.42 -2.79
CA GLY A 28 -1.54 -2.24 -2.00
C GLY A 28 -1.32 -3.62 -2.62
N CYS A 29 -0.45 -4.40 -2.00
CA CYS A 29 -0.13 -5.77 -2.36
C CYS A 29 0.15 -6.61 -1.11
N ILE A 30 -0.06 -7.91 -1.20
CA ILE A 30 0.25 -8.83 -0.10
C ILE A 30 1.75 -8.79 0.17
N ARG A 31 2.14 -8.44 1.40
CA ARG A 31 3.53 -8.19 1.84
C ARG A 31 4.49 -9.36 1.62
N THR A 32 3.97 -10.58 1.51
CA THR A 32 4.76 -11.79 1.31
C THR A 32 5.10 -12.05 -0.16
N LEU A 33 4.39 -11.43 -1.12
CA LEU A 33 4.68 -11.55 -2.55
C LEU A 33 6.03 -10.90 -2.89
N ASP A 34 6.82 -11.58 -3.72
CA ASP A 34 8.18 -11.16 -4.07
C ASP A 34 8.26 -9.77 -4.69
N ASP A 35 7.28 -9.44 -5.54
CA ASP A 35 7.25 -8.19 -6.29
C ASP A 35 6.48 -7.07 -5.62
N CYS A 36 6.05 -7.23 -4.37
CA CYS A 36 5.21 -6.24 -3.70
C CYS A 36 5.90 -4.87 -3.58
N ALA A 37 7.19 -4.82 -3.22
CA ALA A 37 7.93 -3.56 -3.15
C ALA A 37 8.02 -2.84 -4.51
N ARG A 38 8.33 -3.60 -5.57
CA ARG A 38 8.41 -3.06 -6.94
C ARG A 38 7.05 -2.59 -7.43
N TYR A 39 6.00 -3.35 -7.15
CA TYR A 39 4.62 -2.97 -7.47
C TYR A 39 4.24 -1.63 -6.83
N LEU A 40 4.49 -1.47 -5.52
CA LEU A 40 4.15 -0.24 -4.81
C LEU A 40 4.92 0.97 -5.36
N ASP A 41 6.21 0.79 -5.64
CA ASP A 41 7.03 1.87 -6.18
C ASP A 41 6.58 2.27 -7.59
N ASP A 42 6.27 1.31 -8.46
CA ASP A 42 5.75 1.58 -9.80
C ASP A 42 4.40 2.31 -9.77
N VAL A 43 3.50 1.95 -8.84
CA VAL A 43 2.20 2.61 -8.67
C VAL A 43 2.40 4.05 -8.21
N LEU A 44 3.17 4.25 -7.14
CA LEU A 44 3.47 5.57 -6.59
C LEU A 44 4.14 6.49 -7.63
N ASP A 45 5.11 5.96 -8.37
CA ASP A 45 5.82 6.71 -9.41
C ASP A 45 4.87 7.20 -10.52
N VAL A 46 3.94 6.35 -10.97
CA VAL A 46 2.94 6.75 -11.98
C VAL A 46 1.99 7.81 -11.44
N LEU A 47 1.45 7.62 -10.23
CA LEU A 47 0.49 8.55 -9.65
C LEU A 47 1.11 9.93 -9.40
N GLU A 48 2.32 9.98 -8.85
CA GLU A 48 3.04 11.23 -8.59
C GLU A 48 3.46 11.92 -9.89
N THR A 49 3.98 11.17 -10.87
CA THR A 49 4.33 11.73 -12.20
C THR A 49 3.11 12.34 -12.88
N ALA A 50 1.94 11.72 -12.74
CA ALA A 50 0.68 12.21 -13.29
C ALA A 50 0.03 13.34 -12.47
N GLY A 51 0.56 13.69 -11.29
CA GLY A 51 -0.03 14.67 -10.39
C GLY A 51 -1.39 14.25 -9.83
N VAL A 52 -1.62 12.94 -9.69
CA VAL A 52 -2.85 12.37 -9.13
C VAL A 52 -2.71 12.21 -7.62
N HIS A 53 -3.75 12.60 -6.88
CA HIS A 53 -3.78 12.40 -5.42
C HIS A 53 -3.85 10.91 -5.09
N TRP A 54 -3.35 10.51 -3.93
CA TRP A 54 -3.39 9.12 -3.52
C TRP A 54 -3.59 8.97 -2.02
N ALA A 55 -4.22 7.86 -1.65
CA ALA A 55 -4.34 7.39 -0.28
C ALA A 55 -3.95 5.91 -0.26
N PHE A 56 -2.99 5.57 0.60
CA PHE A 56 -2.47 4.21 0.69
C PHE A 56 -3.38 3.33 1.54
N TYR A 57 -3.65 2.10 1.09
CA TYR A 57 -4.40 1.14 1.91
C TYR A 57 -3.52 0.67 3.07
N ALA A 58 -4.08 0.74 4.28
CA ALA A 58 -3.44 1.09 5.54
C ALA A 58 -2.00 0.59 5.84
N PHE A 59 -1.26 1.37 6.63
CA PHE A 59 0.07 0.97 7.13
C PHE A 59 0.01 -0.23 8.09
N ARG A 60 -1.06 -0.30 8.88
CA ARG A 60 -1.40 -1.39 9.80
C ARG A 60 -2.80 -1.87 9.45
N GLU A 61 -2.98 -3.18 9.52
CA GLU A 61 -4.29 -3.77 9.34
C GLU A 61 -4.59 -4.73 10.48
N ASP A 62 -5.79 -4.64 11.05
CA ASP A 62 -6.18 -5.33 12.29
C ASP A 62 -6.81 -6.71 12.04
N GLY A 63 -7.45 -6.89 10.88
CA GLY A 63 -8.12 -8.14 10.50
C GLY A 63 -7.32 -9.06 9.58
N TRP A 64 -6.35 -8.54 8.84
CA TRP A 64 -5.61 -9.30 7.83
C TRP A 64 -4.13 -8.89 7.74
N ASP A 65 -3.25 -9.78 8.19
CA ASP A 65 -1.80 -9.54 8.22
C ASP A 65 -1.17 -9.38 6.83
N GLY A 66 -1.86 -9.78 5.76
CA GLY A 66 -1.34 -9.75 4.39
C GLY A 66 -0.99 -8.34 3.91
N MET A 67 -1.69 -7.32 4.41
CA MET A 67 -1.51 -5.92 4.03
C MET A 67 -0.93 -5.09 5.18
N ASP A 68 -0.39 -5.74 6.22
CA ASP A 68 0.28 -5.04 7.31
C ASP A 68 1.79 -4.90 7.00
N TYR A 69 2.16 -3.75 6.46
CA TYR A 69 3.50 -3.49 5.95
C TYR A 69 4.55 -3.33 7.05
N GLU A 70 4.14 -3.13 8.30
CA GLU A 70 5.07 -3.07 9.45
C GLU A 70 5.47 -4.45 9.99
N LEU A 71 4.85 -5.55 9.52
CA LEU A 71 5.17 -6.93 9.93
C LEU A 71 6.28 -7.59 9.09
N GLY A 72 6.79 -6.90 8.07
CA GLY A 72 7.85 -7.39 7.17
C GLY A 72 7.33 -8.43 6.18
N ARG A 73 8.16 -9.38 5.73
CA ARG A 73 7.78 -10.40 4.73
C ARG A 73 7.53 -11.79 5.30
N SER A 74 7.92 -12.03 6.55
CA SER A 74 7.80 -13.34 7.20
C SER A 74 6.37 -13.58 7.70
N LYS A 75 5.92 -14.83 7.71
CA LYS A 75 4.66 -15.19 8.37
C LYS A 75 4.70 -14.77 9.83
N VAL A 76 3.58 -14.23 10.33
CA VAL A 76 3.44 -13.93 11.76
C VAL A 76 3.40 -15.23 12.57
N PRO A 77 3.96 -15.27 13.79
CA PRO A 77 3.84 -16.41 14.68
C PRO A 77 2.40 -16.57 15.15
N TRP A 78 2.01 -17.79 15.54
CA TRP A 78 0.65 -18.07 16.04
C TRP A 78 0.22 -17.21 17.24
N ALA A 79 1.17 -16.73 18.06
CA ALA A 79 0.89 -15.82 19.18
C ALA A 79 0.19 -14.52 18.73
N TYR A 80 0.45 -14.05 17.51
CA TYR A 80 -0.25 -12.93 16.89
C TYR A 80 -1.76 -13.21 16.77
N TRP A 81 -2.12 -14.34 16.14
CA TRP A 81 -3.51 -14.74 15.94
C TRP A 81 -4.25 -14.97 17.25
N ARG A 82 -3.59 -15.60 18.22
CA ARG A 82 -4.18 -15.81 19.55
C ARG A 82 -4.48 -14.49 20.26
N ALA A 83 -3.58 -13.50 20.16
CA ALA A 83 -3.80 -12.19 20.75
C ALA A 83 -5.02 -11.50 20.10
N ALA A 84 -5.11 -11.53 18.76
CA ALA A 84 -6.26 -10.99 18.03
C ALA A 84 -7.58 -11.65 18.43
N GLU A 85 -7.64 -12.99 18.50
CA GLU A 85 -8.83 -13.75 18.94
C GLU A 85 -9.28 -13.40 20.37
N GLN A 86 -8.34 -13.03 21.23
CA GLN A 86 -8.60 -12.68 22.64
C GLN A 86 -8.86 -11.18 22.84
N GLY A 87 -8.81 -10.36 21.78
CA GLY A 87 -8.91 -8.90 21.88
C GLY A 87 -7.73 -8.27 22.64
N LEU A 88 -6.56 -8.93 22.64
CA LEU A 88 -5.34 -8.45 23.25
C LEU A 88 -4.50 -7.63 22.26
N PRO A 89 -3.63 -6.73 22.76
CA PRO A 89 -2.71 -5.99 21.89
C PRO A 89 -1.81 -6.92 21.08
N ASP A 90 -1.45 -6.49 19.87
CA ASP A 90 -0.47 -7.19 19.04
C ASP A 90 0.88 -7.33 19.77
N PRO A 91 1.38 -8.56 19.97
CA PRO A 91 2.65 -8.80 20.66
C PRO A 91 3.89 -8.50 19.80
N LEU A 92 3.75 -8.23 18.50
CA LEU A 92 4.88 -8.04 17.59
C LEU A 92 5.40 -6.60 17.62
N PRO A 93 6.73 -6.39 17.73
CA PRO A 93 7.31 -5.06 17.65
C PRO A 93 7.10 -4.48 16.24
N ARG A 94 6.65 -3.22 16.18
CA ARG A 94 6.46 -2.50 14.92
C ARG A 94 7.72 -1.70 14.59
N SER A 95 8.15 -1.76 13.33
CA SER A 95 9.30 -0.99 12.85
C SER A 95 9.15 -0.67 11.36
N PRO A 96 9.81 0.39 10.86
CA PRO A 96 9.90 0.63 9.43
C PRO A 96 10.55 -0.55 8.73
N THR A 97 9.80 -1.25 7.90
CA THR A 97 10.31 -2.37 7.10
C THR A 97 10.78 -1.84 5.74
N PRO A 98 11.67 -2.55 5.04
CA PRO A 98 12.08 -2.16 3.69
C PRO A 98 10.90 -2.00 2.71
N LEU A 99 9.83 -2.78 2.91
CA LEU A 99 8.61 -2.67 2.11
C LEU A 99 7.82 -1.41 2.46
N PHE A 100 7.63 -1.15 3.76
CA PHE A 100 6.94 0.06 4.21
C PHE A 100 7.71 1.35 3.83
N ASP A 101 9.04 1.29 3.83
CA ASP A 101 9.91 2.42 3.46
C ASP A 101 9.67 2.92 2.03
N VAL A 102 9.19 2.08 1.11
CA VAL A 102 8.79 2.48 -0.24
C VAL A 102 7.71 3.56 -0.21
N ILE A 103 6.76 3.44 0.72
CA ILE A 103 5.66 4.41 0.91
C ILE A 103 6.11 5.55 1.81
N ARG A 104 6.77 5.22 2.94
CA ARG A 104 7.15 6.20 3.97
C ARG A 104 8.01 7.34 3.41
N ARG A 105 8.90 7.05 2.45
CA ARG A 105 9.75 8.06 1.80
C ARG A 105 8.99 9.07 0.93
N ARG A 106 7.77 8.78 0.52
CA ARG A 106 6.91 9.67 -0.29
C ARG A 106 6.05 10.62 0.56
N LEU A 107 6.03 10.42 1.88
CA LEU A 107 5.19 11.16 2.84
C LEU A 107 5.93 12.29 3.58
N GLN A 108 7.20 12.54 3.24
CA GLN A 108 8.05 13.57 3.86
C GLN A 108 8.03 14.85 3.03
#